data_AF-A0A852Z7T0-F1
#
_entry.id   AF-A0A852Z7T0-F1
#
_cell.length_a   1.000
_cell.length_b   1.000
_cell.length_c   1.000
_cell.angle_alpha   90.00
_cell.angle_beta   90.00
_cell.angle_gamma   90.00
#
_symmetry.space_group_name_H-M   'P 1'
#
loop_
_entity.id
_entity.type
_entity.pdbx_description
1 polymer ?
#
loop_
_entity_poly.entity_id
_entity_poly.type
_entity_poly.pdbx_seq_one_letter_code
_entity_poly.pdbx_strand_id
1 'polypeptide(L)'
;MELIIGAVILLAGILIGRFLPGLGRSRRSALGEVKPLCGCGHASSFHEERGRCHALNEVTRWDGGRWAGIESVPCNCQKYTGPEPLPAFYAPELTE
;
A
#
# COMPACT_ATOMS: atom_id res chain seq x y z
N MET A 1 -43.24 4.86 -24.02
CA MET A 1 -42.91 3.46 -23.66
C MET A 1 -41.46 3.37 -23.20
N GLU A 2 -40.53 3.94 -23.97
CA GLU A 2 -39.10 4.07 -23.64
C GLU A 2 -38.78 4.56 -22.21
N LEU A 3 -39.49 5.57 -21.71
CA LEU A 3 -39.25 6.12 -20.37
C LEU A 3 -39.58 5.11 -19.26
N ILE A 4 -40.62 4.30 -19.46
CA ILE A 4 -41.01 3.25 -18.50
C ILE A 4 -39.98 2.14 -18.50
N ILE A 5 -39.51 1.74 -19.68
CA ILE A 5 -38.46 0.72 -19.84
C ILE A 5 -37.17 1.18 -19.14
N GLY A 6 -36.76 2.44 -19.37
CA GLY A 6 -35.59 3.01 -18.70
C GLY A 6 -35.73 3.07 -17.18
N ALA A 7 -36.90 3.49 -16.67
CA ALA A 7 -37.16 3.54 -15.24
C ALA A 7 -37.11 2.14 -14.58
N VAL A 8 -37.63 1.11 -15.27
CA VAL A 8 -37.60 -0.28 -14.79
C VAL A 8 -36.17 -0.82 -14.73
N ILE A 9 -35.36 -0.59 -15.78
CA ILE A 9 -33.96 -1.02 -15.82
C ILE A 9 -33.16 -0.36 -14.67
N LEU A 10 -33.36 0.94 -14.46
CA LEU A 10 -32.67 1.68 -13.40
C LEU A 10 -33.05 1.18 -11.99
N LEU A 11 -34.34 1.00 -11.73
CA LEU A 11 -34.82 0.48 -10.43
C LEU A 11 -34.33 -0.94 -10.18
N ALA A 12 -34.33 -1.81 -11.19
CA ALA A 12 -33.80 -3.16 -11.07
C ALA A 12 -32.31 -3.14 -10.70
N GLY A 13 -31.50 -2.29 -11.33
CA GLY A 13 -30.09 -2.12 -10.99
C GLY A 13 -29.87 -1.65 -9.55
N ILE A 14 -30.67 -0.68 -9.08
CA ILE A 14 -30.60 -0.18 -7.70
C ILE A 14 -30.97 -1.26 -6.69
N LEU A 15 -32.06 -2.00 -6.95
CA LEU A 15 -32.52 -3.08 -6.06
C LEU A 15 -31.49 -4.22 -6.00
N ILE A 16 -30.97 -4.65 -7.15
CA ILE A 16 -29.93 -5.70 -7.20
C ILE A 16 -28.67 -5.24 -6.46
N GLY A 17 -28.19 -4.02 -6.68
CA GLY A 17 -27.01 -3.48 -5.98
C GLY A 17 -27.21 -3.32 -4.47
N ARG A 18 -28.43 -2.98 -4.02
CA ARG A 18 -28.78 -2.83 -2.61
C ARG A 18 -28.89 -4.17 -1.89
N PHE A 19 -29.56 -5.15 -2.52
CA PHE A 19 -29.96 -6.40 -1.86
C PHE A 19 -29.04 -7.57 -2.15
N LEU A 20 -28.22 -7.52 -3.22
CA LEU A 20 -27.28 -8.57 -3.58
C LEU A 20 -25.82 -8.07 -3.74
N PRO A 21 -25.24 -7.43 -2.71
CA PRO A 21 -23.88 -6.85 -2.78
C PRO A 21 -22.76 -7.89 -2.99
N GLY A 22 -23.05 -9.18 -2.78
CA GLY A 22 -22.09 -10.29 -2.90
C GLY A 22 -21.93 -10.87 -4.30
N LEU A 23 -22.86 -10.64 -5.24
CA LEU A 23 -22.76 -11.26 -6.59
C LEU A 23 -21.82 -10.52 -7.54
N GLY A 24 -21.58 -9.22 -7.33
CA GLY A 24 -20.73 -8.39 -8.20
C GLY A 24 -19.34 -8.07 -7.64
N ARG A 25 -19.10 -8.35 -6.34
CA ARG A 25 -17.78 -8.18 -5.76
C ARG A 25 -16.95 -9.40 -6.15
N SER A 26 -16.35 -9.34 -7.33
CA SER A 26 -15.14 -10.12 -7.63
C SER A 26 -14.29 -10.07 -6.36
N ARG A 27 -13.90 -11.25 -5.86
CA ARG A 27 -12.88 -11.39 -4.82
C ARG A 27 -11.61 -10.71 -5.36
N ARG A 28 -11.55 -9.37 -5.34
CA ARG A 28 -10.30 -8.65 -5.37
C ARG A 28 -9.55 -9.23 -4.20
N SER A 29 -8.51 -9.94 -4.58
CA SER A 29 -7.89 -11.00 -3.85
C SER A 29 -7.78 -10.68 -2.36
N ALA A 30 -8.14 -11.65 -1.52
CA ALA A 30 -7.73 -11.66 -0.12
C ALA A 30 -6.20 -11.83 0.06
N LEU A 31 -5.41 -11.64 -1.01
CA LEU A 31 -4.00 -11.30 -0.89
C LEU A 31 -3.95 -9.90 -0.26
N GLY A 32 -3.50 -9.84 0.99
CA GLY A 32 -3.33 -8.58 1.70
C GLY A 32 -2.67 -7.54 0.80
N GLU A 33 -3.21 -6.32 0.83
CA GLU A 33 -2.67 -5.20 0.09
C GLU A 33 -1.16 -5.10 0.36
N VAL A 34 -0.35 -5.30 -0.68
CA VAL A 34 1.10 -5.20 -0.56
C VAL A 34 1.41 -3.74 -0.27
N LYS A 35 1.69 -3.44 1.00
CA LYS A 35 2.12 -2.11 1.42
C LYS A 35 3.58 -1.94 1.02
N PRO A 36 3.92 -1.01 0.13
CA PRO A 36 5.31 -0.76 -0.24
C PRO A 36 6.00 -0.02 0.91
N LEU A 37 6.55 -0.77 1.86
CA LEU A 37 7.27 -0.22 3.01
C LEU A 37 8.77 -0.15 2.70
N CYS A 38 9.41 0.92 3.15
CA CYS A 38 10.87 1.03 3.19
C CYS A 38 11.42 0.23 4.40
N GLY A 39 12.74 0.01 4.46
CA GLY A 39 13.39 -0.67 5.59
C GLY A 39 13.16 0.02 6.95
N CYS A 40 12.79 1.31 6.95
CA CYS A 40 12.38 2.04 8.16
C CYS A 40 10.90 1.84 8.56
N GLY A 41 10.11 1.08 7.79
CA GLY A 41 8.70 0.80 8.08
C GLY A 41 7.70 1.86 7.59
N HIS A 42 8.16 2.98 7.03
CA HIS A 42 7.29 3.99 6.42
C HIS A 42 6.91 3.64 4.98
N ALA A 43 5.76 4.15 4.54
CA ALA A 43 5.34 4.01 3.15
C ALA A 43 6.35 4.66 2.19
N SER A 44 6.62 4.02 1.07
CA SER A 44 7.54 4.52 0.04
C SER A 44 7.16 5.89 -0.52
N SER A 45 5.89 6.29 -0.38
CA SER A 45 5.36 7.61 -0.75
C SER A 45 5.92 8.77 0.07
N PHE A 46 6.50 8.51 1.24
CA PHE A 46 7.13 9.56 2.07
C PHE A 46 8.55 9.94 1.61
N HIS A 47 9.07 9.28 0.58
CA HIS A 47 10.42 9.55 0.08
C HIS A 47 10.42 10.41 -1.17
N GLU A 48 11.42 11.29 -1.26
CA GLU A 48 11.90 11.81 -2.54
C GLU A 48 12.42 10.67 -3.43
N GLU A 49 12.52 10.92 -4.74
CA GLU A 49 12.70 9.87 -5.76
C GLU A 49 13.82 8.86 -5.46
N ARG A 50 14.96 9.31 -4.92
CA ARG A 50 16.03 8.48 -4.34
C ARG A 50 16.59 9.09 -3.06
N GLY A 51 15.73 9.74 -2.27
CA GLY A 51 16.16 10.70 -1.26
C GLY A 51 15.57 10.48 0.13
N ARG A 52 15.56 11.59 0.87
CA ARG A 52 15.22 11.66 2.28
C ARG A 52 13.77 11.21 2.52
N CYS A 53 13.56 10.53 3.64
CA CYS A 53 12.22 10.25 4.16
C CYS A 53 11.66 11.48 4.87
N HIS A 54 10.41 11.87 4.56
CA HIS A 54 9.71 12.98 5.21
C HIS A 54 8.76 12.54 6.34
N ALA A 55 8.81 11.27 6.73
CA ALA A 55 8.00 10.74 7.83
C ALA A 55 8.60 11.03 9.21
N LEU A 56 7.76 10.93 10.25
CA LEU A 56 8.16 11.06 11.66
C LEU A 56 8.12 9.70 12.34
N ASN A 57 9.10 9.43 13.20
CA ASN A 57 9.11 8.30 14.13
C ASN A 57 8.66 8.75 15.50
N GLU A 58 7.95 7.87 16.21
CA GLU A 58 7.72 8.01 17.64
C GLU A 58 8.84 7.31 18.40
N VAL A 59 9.56 8.05 19.24
CA VAL A 59 10.64 7.51 20.07
C VAL A 59 10.40 7.81 21.53
N THR A 60 10.92 6.96 22.41
CA THR A 60 10.86 7.22 23.85
C THR A 60 11.89 8.29 24.23
N ARG A 61 11.42 9.34 24.88
CA ARG A 61 12.26 10.39 25.45
C ARG A 61 12.65 10.01 26.87
N TRP A 62 13.94 10.12 27.19
CA TRP A 62 14.49 9.88 28.52
C TRP A 62 15.15 11.15 29.06
N ASP A 63 14.92 11.45 30.34
CA ASP A 63 15.53 12.58 31.04
C ASP A 63 16.11 12.09 32.38
N GLY A 64 17.42 12.26 32.57
CA GLY A 64 18.12 11.78 33.77
C GLY A 64 17.91 10.29 34.07
N GLY A 65 17.74 9.45 33.04
CA GLY A 65 17.46 8.01 33.18
C GLY A 65 16.01 7.68 33.56
N ARG A 66 15.12 8.67 33.64
CA ARG A 66 13.68 8.47 33.84
C ARG A 66 12.93 8.61 32.52
N TRP A 67 11.88 7.83 32.36
CA TRP A 67 10.98 7.97 31.21
C TRP A 67 10.32 9.36 31.25
N ALA A 68 10.46 10.12 30.17
CA ALA A 68 9.98 11.49 30.06
C ALA A 68 8.82 11.65 29.07
N GLY A 69 8.55 10.65 28.22
CA GLY A 69 7.44 10.68 27.27
C GLY A 69 7.73 9.96 25.96
N ILE A 70 6.84 10.19 24.99
CA ILE A 70 7.04 9.86 23.58
C ILE A 70 7.22 11.17 22.82
N GLU A 71 8.22 11.25 21.95
CA GLU A 71 8.45 12.40 21.07
C GLU A 71 8.46 11.98 19.60
N SER A 72 8.00 12.88 18.74
CA SER A 72 8.04 12.69 17.29
C SER A 72 9.33 13.29 16.72
N VAL A 73 10.14 12.46 16.09
CA VAL A 73 11.43 12.87 15.48
C VAL A 73 11.45 12.54 13.99
N PRO A 74 12.14 13.33 13.15
CA PRO A 74 12.24 13.04 11.72
C PRO A 74 12.92 11.70 11.46
N CYS A 75 12.43 10.98 10.45
CA CYS A 75 13.06 9.76 9.98
C CYS A 75 14.35 10.08 9.22
N ASN A 76 15.48 9.58 9.71
CA ASN A 76 16.80 9.81 9.09
C ASN A 76 17.15 8.77 7.99
N CYS A 77 16.16 8.00 7.52
CA CYS A 77 16.35 6.98 6.50
C CYS A 77 16.53 7.62 5.10
N GLN A 78 17.47 7.08 4.33
CA GLN A 78 17.62 7.36 2.90
C GLN A 78 16.99 6.24 2.10
N LYS A 79 16.19 6.58 1.08
CA LYS A 79 15.55 5.58 0.22
C LYS A 79 16.60 4.67 -0.40
N TYR A 80 16.56 3.38 -0.07
CA TYR A 80 17.33 2.35 -0.74
C TYR A 80 16.38 1.44 -1.51
N THR A 81 16.44 1.48 -2.84
CA THR A 81 15.61 0.64 -3.72
C THR A 81 16.22 -0.75 -3.97
N GLY A 82 17.35 -1.06 -3.34
CA GLY A 82 18.14 -2.24 -3.68
C GLY A 82 18.98 -2.04 -4.95
N PRO A 83 19.94 -2.95 -5.21
CA PRO A 83 20.46 -3.11 -6.55
C PRO A 83 19.31 -3.53 -7.48
N GLU A 84 19.46 -3.29 -8.78
CA GLU A 84 18.55 -3.84 -9.77
C GLU A 84 18.35 -5.35 -9.50
N PRO A 85 17.11 -5.84 -9.39
CA PRO A 85 16.87 -7.25 -9.13
C PRO A 85 17.60 -8.07 -10.19
N LEU A 86 18.27 -9.14 -9.77
CA LEU A 86 18.92 -10.05 -10.71
C LEU A 86 17.88 -10.46 -11.77
N PRO A 87 18.23 -10.41 -13.07
CA PRO A 87 17.30 -10.82 -14.11
C PRO A 87 16.81 -12.23 -13.78
N ALA A 88 15.50 -12.46 -13.92
CA ALA A 88 14.84 -13.73 -13.57
C ALA A 88 15.40 -14.95 -14.34
N PHE A 89 16.27 -14.71 -15.32
CA PHE A 89 16.97 -15.71 -16.10
C PHE A 89 18.47 -15.45 -16.01
N TYR A 90 19.16 -16.17 -15.12
CA TYR A 90 20.58 -16.46 -15.27
C TYR A 90 20.72 -17.95 -15.52
N ALA A 91 20.81 -18.32 -16.80
CA ALA A 91 21.30 -19.63 -17.21
C ALA A 91 22.64 -19.39 -17.92
N PRO A 92 23.79 -19.76 -17.31
CA PRO A 92 25.05 -19.77 -18.04
C PRO A 92 24.95 -20.79 -19.19
N GLU A 93 25.60 -20.50 -20.32
CA GLU A 93 25.75 -21.49 -21.40
C GLU A 93 26.41 -22.75 -20.82
N LEU A 94 25.78 -23.91 -21.01
CA LEU A 94 26.41 -25.20 -20.74
C LEU A 94 27.50 -25.37 -21.79
N THR A 95 28.75 -25.11 -21.41
CA THR A 95 29.91 -25.50 -22.21
C THR A 95 30.24 -26.97 -21.93
N GLU A 96 30.17 -27.74 -23.02
CA GLU A 96 30.50 -29.17 -23.25
C GLU A 96 29.45 -30.22 -22.88
#